data_AF-A0A0N4TU07-F1
#
_entry.id   AF-A0A0N4TU07-F1
#
_cell.length_a   1.000
_cell.length_b   1.000
_cell.length_c   1.000
_cell.angle_alpha   90.00
_cell.angle_beta   90.00
_cell.angle_gamma   90.00
#
_symmetry.space_group_name_H-M   'P 1'
#
loop_
_entity.id
_entity.type
_entity.pdbx_description
1 polymer ?
#
loop_
_entity_poly.entity_id
_entity_poly.type
_entity_poly.pdbx_seq_one_letter_code
_entity_poly.pdbx_strand_id
1 'polypeptide(L)'
;MDFAKTATAPLLTSPELDVREAFAKVIHIWKERCHTVNRRLLGVVSIDKQNSRHDHMLTLPHVFSKNVEIRKFIPRSPDVFSTCAYEASFCLDEYIVEFRPYVLDEKRHPHISFPYRLALEEISDQQWNLSLFICNNATNYNWLQKVAFPRLLKWFSEIDERKDITISHRLINMEHYSQVYCEIKNKWGQQIAAAWTERTNPQKFVYEDCAIAAYLIVYWRQKGFLPQKFCDIGCGNGLLVYLLQQMKVNGYGIDLRQRKIWAKFVGTDLKEKTLNPKEDLLSDSDFLIGNHTDELTPWIPIIAARSRSNFFLLPCCPFDFFNRFQKKCGMAAASLYSSYLLFIRSICLRLGYCVEEDRLKIPSTKRYCFLCTVPASGLVENLENVISNILTRASLPNFVPREKIERIRNCSKLSRDFQQALTTKIFKRFFELSSDKTTVYWHEKQSCSLKEIADVLNEEEKAQLRNSDGGLQTFLKNQHQIFKIVKGTVSIRNWAEEGNRRVEGKLRTRDCWFHKYHPNGCPLSAEDCSYKH
;
A
#
# COMPACT_ATOMS: atom_id res chain seq x y z
N MET A 1 25.79 -10.29 -32.13
CA MET A 1 24.39 -10.50 -31.69
C MET A 1 23.57 -9.46 -32.42
N ASP A 2 22.60 -9.88 -33.22
CA ASP A 2 21.83 -8.98 -34.05
C ASP A 2 20.54 -8.58 -33.33
N PHE A 3 20.20 -7.30 -33.44
CA PHE A 3 19.03 -6.70 -32.80
C PHE A 3 18.13 -6.05 -33.84
N ALA A 4 16.82 -6.29 -33.72
CA ALA A 4 15.80 -5.64 -34.53
C ALA A 4 15.08 -4.55 -33.72
N LYS A 5 14.78 -3.42 -34.36
CA LYS A 5 13.91 -2.39 -33.79
C LYS A 5 12.48 -2.92 -33.78
N THR A 6 11.89 -3.05 -32.59
CA THR A 6 10.57 -3.67 -32.39
C THR A 6 9.51 -2.69 -31.90
N ALA A 7 9.91 -1.60 -31.27
CA ALA A 7 9.03 -0.48 -30.97
C ALA A 7 9.82 0.82 -31.02
N THR A 8 9.15 1.90 -31.43
CA THR A 8 9.65 3.27 -31.41
C THR A 8 8.47 4.19 -31.14
N ALA A 9 8.70 5.25 -30.37
CA ALA A 9 7.69 6.27 -30.13
C ALA A 9 8.33 7.62 -29.82
N PRO A 10 7.72 8.73 -30.27
CA PRO A 10 8.19 10.06 -29.95
C PRO A 10 8.05 10.37 -28.46
N LEU A 11 9.04 11.07 -27.91
CA LEU A 11 8.99 11.61 -26.57
C LEU A 11 8.33 12.99 -26.61
N LEU A 12 7.31 13.17 -25.77
CA LEU A 12 6.72 14.48 -25.51
C LEU A 12 7.58 15.16 -24.44
N THR A 13 8.57 15.94 -24.86
CA THR A 13 9.49 16.64 -23.95
C THR A 13 9.10 18.11 -23.82
N SER A 14 9.21 18.65 -22.61
CA SER A 14 9.15 20.10 -22.39
C SER A 14 10.41 20.75 -23.00
N PRO A 15 10.35 21.99 -23.52
CA PRO A 15 11.53 22.70 -24.03
C PRO A 15 12.67 22.84 -23.00
N GLU A 16 12.35 22.78 -21.70
CA GLU A 16 13.29 22.91 -20.59
C GLU A 16 13.87 21.56 -20.09
N LEU A 17 13.43 20.43 -20.63
CA LEU A 17 13.84 19.10 -20.16
C LEU A 17 15.19 18.71 -20.78
N ASP A 18 16.16 18.33 -19.95
CA ASP A 18 17.37 17.66 -20.46
C ASP A 18 17.01 16.20 -20.77
N VAL A 19 16.76 15.93 -22.05
CA VAL A 19 16.33 14.60 -22.52
C VAL A 19 17.37 13.52 -22.20
N ARG A 20 18.66 13.87 -22.13
CA ARG A 20 19.72 12.92 -21.78
C ARG A 20 19.66 12.57 -20.31
N GLU A 21 19.53 13.58 -19.43
CA GLU A 21 19.39 13.36 -17.99
C GLU A 21 18.10 12.58 -17.68
N ALA A 22 17.00 12.95 -18.33
CA ALA A 22 15.74 12.23 -18.26
C ALA A 22 15.90 10.77 -18.69
N PHE A 23 16.64 10.49 -19.79
CA PHE A 23 16.90 9.12 -20.24
C PHE A 23 17.70 8.33 -19.23
N ALA A 24 18.81 8.87 -18.72
CA ALA A 24 19.61 8.23 -17.68
C ALA A 24 18.76 7.91 -16.43
N LYS A 25 17.89 8.83 -16.02
CA LYS A 25 17.01 8.67 -14.86
C LYS A 25 15.91 7.63 -15.10
N VAL A 26 15.29 7.58 -16.29
CA VAL A 26 14.32 6.52 -16.64
C VAL A 26 14.99 5.15 -16.67
N ILE A 27 16.20 5.05 -17.24
CA ILE A 27 16.99 3.82 -17.24
C ILE A 27 17.30 3.37 -15.81
N HIS A 28 17.69 4.31 -14.94
CA HIS A 28 17.90 4.02 -13.53
C HIS A 28 16.62 3.52 -12.83
N ILE A 29 15.47 4.16 -13.09
CA ILE A 29 14.16 3.69 -12.60
C ILE A 29 13.86 2.28 -13.13
N TRP A 30 14.13 2.00 -14.40
CA TRP A 30 13.92 0.67 -14.98
C TRP A 30 14.77 -0.39 -14.27
N LYS A 31 16.07 -0.13 -14.10
CA LYS A 31 17.03 -0.99 -13.39
C LYS A 31 16.63 -1.28 -11.94
N GLU A 32 16.17 -0.27 -11.19
CA GLU A 32 15.86 -0.40 -9.75
C GLU A 32 14.40 -0.82 -9.47
N ARG A 33 13.49 -0.49 -10.38
CA ARG A 33 12.03 -0.54 -10.14
C ARG A 33 11.23 -1.27 -11.21
N CYS A 34 11.87 -2.13 -12.01
CA CYS A 34 11.16 -3.03 -12.92
C CYS A 34 10.08 -3.88 -12.21
N HIS A 35 10.19 -4.14 -10.90
CA HIS A 35 9.16 -4.80 -10.08
C HIS A 35 7.82 -4.03 -9.98
N THR A 36 7.81 -2.74 -10.29
CA THR A 36 6.58 -1.92 -10.36
C THR A 36 5.78 -2.18 -11.64
N VAL A 37 6.42 -2.77 -12.66
CA VAL A 37 5.85 -3.11 -13.96
C VAL A 37 5.68 -4.63 -14.09
N ASN A 38 6.63 -5.40 -13.56
CA ASN A 38 6.62 -6.85 -13.57
C ASN A 38 6.33 -7.42 -12.18
N ARG A 39 5.10 -7.92 -12.01
CA ARG A 39 4.62 -8.49 -10.73
C ARG A 39 5.30 -9.80 -10.32
N ARG A 40 6.11 -10.42 -11.19
CA ARG A 40 6.91 -11.61 -10.84
C ARG A 40 8.05 -11.27 -9.90
N LEU A 41 8.45 -10.00 -9.84
CA LEU A 41 9.57 -9.54 -9.03
C LEU A 41 9.12 -8.99 -7.69
N LEU A 42 9.88 -9.33 -6.65
CA LEU A 42 9.84 -8.68 -5.37
C LEU A 42 10.70 -7.40 -5.40
N GLY A 43 11.88 -7.47 -6.01
CA GLY A 43 12.83 -6.37 -6.10
C GLY A 43 14.07 -6.73 -6.91
N VAL A 44 15.04 -5.81 -6.91
CA VAL A 44 16.34 -5.94 -7.58
C VAL A 44 17.42 -5.51 -6.57
N VAL A 45 18.60 -6.11 -6.64
CA VAL A 45 19.76 -5.79 -5.81
C VAL A 45 20.96 -5.55 -6.72
N SER A 46 21.66 -4.42 -6.52
CA SER A 46 22.92 -4.17 -7.22
C SER A 46 24.03 -5.07 -6.66
N ILE A 47 24.83 -5.66 -7.53
CA ILE A 47 26.00 -6.46 -7.16
C ILE A 47 27.22 -5.55 -7.20
N ASP A 48 27.87 -5.38 -6.05
CA ASP A 48 29.08 -4.58 -5.93
C ASP A 48 30.24 -5.20 -6.74
N LYS A 49 31.11 -4.34 -7.28
CA LYS A 49 32.31 -4.70 -8.04
C LYS A 49 33.30 -5.53 -7.21
N GLN A 50 33.27 -5.37 -5.89
CA GLN A 50 34.12 -6.13 -4.96
C GLN A 50 33.59 -7.53 -4.63
N ASN A 51 32.43 -7.91 -5.15
CA ASN A 51 31.85 -9.22 -4.91
C ASN A 51 32.54 -10.28 -5.79
N SER A 52 32.98 -11.41 -5.21
CA SER A 52 33.61 -12.50 -5.98
C SER A 52 32.74 -13.05 -7.13
N ARG A 53 31.41 -12.90 -7.04
CA ARG A 53 30.48 -13.24 -8.13
C ARG A 53 30.55 -12.25 -9.29
N HIS A 54 30.91 -10.99 -9.04
CA HIS A 54 31.02 -9.95 -10.06
C HIS A 54 32.07 -10.31 -11.11
N ASP A 55 33.26 -10.76 -10.69
CA ASP A 55 34.34 -11.13 -11.61
C ASP A 55 33.99 -12.36 -12.45
N HIS A 56 33.36 -13.37 -11.85
CA HIS A 56 32.83 -14.52 -12.59
C HIS A 56 31.76 -14.09 -13.63
N MET A 57 30.97 -13.08 -13.33
CA MET A 57 29.94 -12.57 -14.24
C MET A 57 30.51 -11.72 -15.38
N LEU A 58 31.63 -11.03 -15.17
CA LEU A 58 32.34 -10.30 -16.21
C LEU A 58 33.04 -11.24 -17.22
N THR A 59 33.32 -12.49 -16.84
CA THR A 59 33.88 -13.49 -17.76
C THR A 59 32.85 -14.08 -18.74
N LEU A 60 31.56 -13.72 -18.61
CA LEU A 60 30.53 -14.16 -19.55
C LEU A 60 30.79 -13.57 -20.94
N PRO A 61 30.59 -14.35 -22.02
CA PRO A 61 30.89 -13.91 -23.38
C PRO A 61 30.26 -12.54 -23.70
N HIS A 62 31.09 -11.68 -24.26
CA HIS A 62 30.74 -10.42 -24.92
C HIS A 62 30.46 -9.18 -24.05
N VAL A 63 30.75 -9.19 -22.75
CA VAL A 63 30.64 -7.97 -21.91
C VAL A 63 31.92 -7.14 -22.09
N PHE A 64 31.92 -6.21 -23.06
CA PHE A 64 33.14 -5.51 -23.51
C PHE A 64 33.23 -4.03 -23.09
N SER A 65 32.33 -3.52 -22.24
CA SER A 65 32.30 -2.09 -21.93
C SER A 65 33.05 -1.75 -20.63
N LYS A 66 33.57 -0.52 -20.57
CA LYS A 66 33.81 0.15 -19.29
C LYS A 66 32.43 0.44 -18.65
N ASN A 67 32.32 0.34 -17.32
CA ASN A 67 31.10 0.65 -16.54
C ASN A 67 29.91 -0.31 -16.67
N VAL A 68 30.16 -1.62 -16.56
CA VAL A 68 29.09 -2.63 -16.43
C VAL A 68 28.45 -2.54 -15.05
N GLU A 69 27.12 -2.51 -15.01
CA GLU A 69 26.33 -2.71 -13.79
C GLU A 69 25.72 -4.10 -13.80
N ILE A 70 25.90 -4.84 -12.71
CA ILE A 70 25.27 -6.16 -12.54
C ILE A 70 24.20 -6.09 -11.47
N ARG A 71 23.04 -6.66 -11.77
CA ARG A 71 21.88 -6.66 -10.89
C ARG A 71 21.30 -8.04 -10.72
N LYS A 72 20.98 -8.40 -9.48
CA LYS A 72 20.26 -9.63 -9.12
C LYS A 72 18.77 -9.37 -9.01
N PHE A 73 17.98 -10.25 -9.59
CA PHE A 73 16.52 -10.17 -9.60
C PHE A 73 15.94 -11.11 -8.54
N ILE A 74 15.11 -10.56 -7.66
CA ILE A 74 14.50 -11.32 -6.56
C ILE A 74 13.07 -11.71 -6.96
N PRO A 75 12.77 -13.00 -7.20
CA PRO A 75 11.44 -13.46 -7.59
C PRO A 75 10.45 -13.44 -6.40
N ARG A 76 9.16 -13.24 -6.68
CA ARG A 76 8.08 -13.47 -5.70
C ARG A 76 7.73 -14.95 -5.51
N SER A 77 8.06 -15.76 -6.51
CA SER A 77 7.76 -17.18 -6.59
C SER A 77 9.06 -17.94 -6.86
N PRO A 78 9.93 -18.11 -5.85
CA PRO A 78 11.25 -18.75 -6.01
C PRO A 78 11.17 -20.23 -6.41
N ASP A 79 10.02 -20.87 -6.22
CA ASP A 79 9.78 -22.24 -6.68
C ASP A 79 9.68 -22.30 -8.21
N VAL A 80 9.12 -21.25 -8.85
CA VAL A 80 8.86 -21.18 -10.29
C VAL A 80 9.98 -20.48 -11.05
N PHE A 81 10.55 -19.42 -10.47
CA PHE A 81 11.56 -18.59 -11.13
C PHE A 81 12.92 -18.71 -10.44
N SER A 82 13.97 -18.49 -11.22
CA SER A 82 15.36 -18.49 -10.77
C SER A 82 15.59 -17.54 -9.60
N THR A 83 16.27 -18.02 -8.55
CA THR A 83 16.80 -17.19 -7.46
C THR A 83 18.25 -16.77 -7.72
N CYS A 84 18.85 -17.31 -8.79
CA CYS A 84 20.16 -16.97 -9.33
C CYS A 84 20.01 -16.21 -10.68
N ALA A 85 19.04 -15.30 -10.73
CA ALA A 85 18.71 -14.49 -11.90
C ALA A 85 19.42 -13.14 -11.86
N TYR A 86 20.08 -12.78 -12.96
CA TYR A 86 20.90 -11.60 -13.05
C TYR A 86 20.76 -10.88 -14.39
N GLU A 87 21.10 -9.60 -14.42
CA GLU A 87 21.22 -8.82 -15.64
C GLU A 87 22.50 -7.98 -15.57
N ALA A 88 23.32 -8.08 -16.61
CA ALA A 88 24.39 -7.12 -16.86
C ALA A 88 23.83 -6.00 -17.75
N SER A 89 24.09 -4.75 -17.40
CA SER A 89 23.68 -3.60 -18.18
C SER A 89 24.84 -2.65 -18.39
N PHE A 90 24.94 -2.07 -19.58
CA PHE A 90 26.02 -1.15 -19.94
C PHE A 90 25.62 -0.23 -21.09
N CYS A 91 26.22 0.95 -21.11
CA CYS A 91 26.03 1.92 -22.16
C CYS A 91 26.94 1.58 -23.36
N LEU A 92 26.37 1.55 -24.56
CA LEU A 92 27.14 1.45 -25.82
C LEU A 92 27.64 2.83 -26.26
N ASP A 93 26.83 3.86 -25.97
CA ASP A 93 27.14 5.29 -26.09
C ASP A 93 26.27 6.06 -25.07
N GLU A 94 26.19 7.40 -25.17
CA GLU A 94 25.39 8.23 -24.25
C GLU A 94 23.87 8.01 -24.35
N TYR A 95 23.40 7.34 -25.40
CA TYR A 95 22.00 7.25 -25.77
C TYR A 95 21.47 5.82 -25.83
N ILE A 96 22.35 4.82 -25.80
CA ILE A 96 21.99 3.42 -25.98
C ILE A 96 22.48 2.60 -24.79
N VAL A 97 21.53 1.92 -24.14
CA VAL A 97 21.82 0.99 -23.04
C VAL A 97 21.42 -0.42 -23.45
N GLU A 98 22.37 -1.35 -23.34
CA GLU A 98 22.15 -2.77 -23.58
C GLU A 98 21.97 -3.51 -22.25
N PHE A 99 21.06 -4.47 -22.24
CA PHE A 99 20.71 -5.30 -21.10
C PHE A 99 20.85 -6.77 -21.47
N ARG A 100 21.53 -7.53 -20.62
CA ARG A 100 21.87 -8.95 -20.82
C ARG A 100 21.48 -9.78 -19.62
N PRO A 101 20.29 -10.39 -19.65
CA PRO A 101 19.84 -11.26 -18.58
C PRO A 101 20.45 -12.66 -18.69
N TYR A 102 20.71 -13.28 -17.55
CA TYR A 102 21.20 -14.65 -17.43
C TYR A 102 20.78 -15.29 -16.10
N VAL A 103 20.83 -16.61 -16.05
CA VAL A 103 20.49 -17.41 -14.86
C VAL A 103 21.62 -18.41 -14.62
N LEU A 104 21.89 -18.73 -13.36
CA LEU A 104 22.93 -19.71 -12.98
C LEU A 104 22.38 -21.03 -12.45
N ASP A 105 21.05 -21.18 -12.38
CA ASP A 105 20.36 -22.33 -11.78
C ASP A 105 19.39 -23.03 -12.76
N GLU A 106 19.57 -22.80 -14.07
CA GLU A 106 18.78 -23.36 -15.19
C GLU A 106 17.26 -23.07 -15.14
N LYS A 107 16.77 -22.40 -14.10
CA LYS A 107 15.38 -21.97 -13.97
C LYS A 107 15.09 -20.78 -14.87
N ARG A 108 13.81 -20.52 -15.10
CA ARG A 108 13.37 -19.36 -15.88
C ARG A 108 13.72 -18.05 -15.18
N HIS A 109 14.30 -17.09 -15.92
CA HIS A 109 14.51 -15.72 -15.42
C HIS A 109 13.15 -15.07 -15.04
N PRO A 110 13.02 -14.45 -13.84
CA PRO A 110 11.76 -13.86 -13.38
C PRO A 110 11.36 -12.58 -14.12
N HIS A 111 12.33 -11.94 -14.81
CA HIS A 111 12.11 -10.72 -15.58
C HIS A 111 12.09 -10.99 -17.10
N ILE A 112 13.00 -10.39 -17.84
CA ILE A 112 13.25 -10.61 -19.27
C ILE A 112 14.34 -11.66 -19.39
N SER A 113 14.21 -12.62 -20.30
CA SER A 113 15.13 -13.76 -20.42
C SER A 113 15.96 -13.75 -21.71
N PHE A 114 16.05 -12.60 -22.37
CA PHE A 114 16.77 -12.42 -23.63
C PHE A 114 17.39 -11.01 -23.69
N PRO A 115 18.47 -10.81 -24.44
CA PRO A 115 19.09 -9.48 -24.59
C PRO A 115 18.19 -8.46 -25.30
N TYR A 116 18.25 -7.21 -24.85
CA TYR A 116 17.50 -6.09 -25.41
C TYR A 116 18.27 -4.77 -25.24
N ARG A 117 17.89 -3.75 -26.01
CA ARG A 117 18.42 -2.38 -25.89
C ARG A 117 17.28 -1.38 -25.78
N LEU A 118 17.54 -0.34 -24.99
CA LEU A 118 16.76 0.90 -25.00
C LEU A 118 17.66 1.99 -25.56
N ALA A 119 17.16 2.73 -26.54
CA ALA A 119 17.90 3.78 -27.22
C ALA A 119 17.09 5.07 -27.28
N LEU A 120 17.76 6.19 -27.11
CA LEU A 120 17.26 7.51 -27.45
C LEU A 120 17.75 7.85 -28.86
N GLU A 121 16.85 8.10 -29.80
CA GLU A 121 17.17 8.39 -31.21
C GLU A 121 16.72 9.80 -31.56
N GLU A 122 17.64 10.65 -31.99
CA GLU A 122 17.32 11.99 -32.51
C GLU A 122 16.77 11.88 -33.93
N ILE A 123 15.61 12.49 -34.17
CA ILE A 123 14.94 12.49 -35.49
C ILE A 123 15.30 13.78 -36.25
N SER A 124 15.27 14.90 -35.52
CA SER A 124 15.58 16.26 -35.97
C SER A 124 15.90 17.11 -34.74
N ASP A 125 16.39 18.34 -34.91
CA ASP A 125 16.74 19.24 -33.80
C ASP A 125 15.70 19.22 -32.67
N GLN A 126 16.13 18.73 -31.51
CA GLN A 126 15.34 18.64 -30.27
C GLN A 126 14.11 17.72 -30.33
N GLN A 127 13.99 16.85 -31.32
CA GLN A 127 12.95 15.82 -31.40
C GLN A 127 13.54 14.43 -31.22
N TRP A 128 13.09 13.75 -30.17
CA TRP A 128 13.65 12.46 -29.74
C TRP A 128 12.61 11.35 -29.76
N ASN A 129 13.03 10.17 -30.22
CA ASN A 129 12.32 8.92 -30.03
C ASN A 129 12.95 8.09 -28.92
N LEU A 130 12.13 7.37 -28.17
CA LEU A 130 12.59 6.20 -27.43
C LEU A 130 12.36 4.98 -28.30
N SER A 131 13.37 4.13 -28.42
CA SER A 131 13.34 2.90 -29.23
C SER A 131 13.72 1.67 -28.41
N LEU A 132 13.02 0.58 -28.70
CA LEU A 132 13.26 -0.75 -28.13
C LEU A 132 13.81 -1.66 -29.22
N PHE A 133 15.00 -2.20 -28.97
CA PHE A 133 15.61 -3.21 -29.81
C PHE A 133 15.67 -4.55 -29.08
N ILE A 134 15.35 -5.63 -29.79
CA ILE A 134 15.32 -6.99 -29.23
C ILE A 134 16.21 -7.88 -30.09
N CYS A 135 16.94 -8.78 -29.45
CA CYS A 135 17.77 -9.74 -30.17
C CYS A 135 16.91 -10.62 -31.11
N ASN A 136 17.35 -10.83 -32.35
CA ASN A 136 16.57 -11.53 -33.39
C ASN A 136 16.13 -12.95 -32.98
N ASN A 137 16.87 -13.60 -32.09
CA ASN A 137 16.57 -14.96 -31.63
C ASN A 137 15.56 -14.99 -30.46
N ALA A 138 15.14 -13.83 -29.96
CA ALA A 138 14.23 -13.74 -28.83
C ALA A 138 12.79 -14.07 -29.23
N THR A 139 12.17 -14.97 -28.50
CA THR A 139 10.73 -15.26 -28.60
C THR A 139 9.98 -14.64 -27.42
N ASN A 140 8.67 -14.44 -27.57
CA ASN A 140 7.78 -13.99 -26.48
C ASN A 140 8.07 -12.59 -25.88
N TYR A 141 8.58 -11.67 -26.68
CA TYR A 141 8.86 -10.29 -26.24
C TYR A 141 7.64 -9.36 -26.18
N ASN A 142 6.43 -9.87 -26.48
CA ASN A 142 5.18 -9.12 -26.46
C ASN A 142 4.96 -8.33 -25.17
N TRP A 143 5.35 -8.87 -24.01
CA TRP A 143 5.21 -8.14 -22.74
C TRP A 143 6.13 -6.92 -22.68
N LEU A 144 7.37 -7.04 -23.14
CA LEU A 144 8.32 -5.92 -23.18
C LEU A 144 7.82 -4.83 -24.13
N GLN A 145 7.33 -5.22 -25.30
CA GLN A 145 6.82 -4.30 -26.33
C GLN A 145 5.48 -3.64 -25.95
N LYS A 146 4.51 -4.41 -25.48
CA LYS A 146 3.12 -3.94 -25.30
C LYS A 146 2.80 -3.47 -23.87
N VAL A 147 3.64 -3.80 -22.89
CA VAL A 147 3.40 -3.45 -21.48
C VAL A 147 4.53 -2.60 -20.91
N ALA A 148 5.78 -3.05 -21.01
CA ALA A 148 6.89 -2.35 -20.40
C ALA A 148 7.28 -1.08 -21.17
N PHE A 149 7.35 -1.13 -22.49
CA PHE A 149 7.73 0.02 -23.31
C PHE A 149 6.76 1.21 -23.19
N PRO A 150 5.42 1.05 -23.25
CA PRO A 150 4.48 2.13 -22.94
C PRO A 150 4.64 2.68 -21.52
N ARG A 151 5.08 1.85 -20.57
CA ARG A 151 5.33 2.28 -19.19
C ARG A 151 6.60 3.12 -19.08
N LEU A 152 7.64 2.83 -19.85
CA LEU A 152 8.85 3.66 -19.96
C LEU A 152 8.51 5.03 -20.54
N LEU A 153 7.76 5.09 -21.63
CA LEU A 153 7.28 6.36 -22.23
C LEU A 153 6.49 7.20 -21.22
N LYS A 154 5.61 6.54 -20.46
CA LYS A 154 4.88 7.21 -19.38
C LYS A 154 5.81 7.79 -18.31
N TRP A 155 6.85 7.05 -17.91
CA TRP A 155 7.83 7.58 -16.96
C TRP A 155 8.59 8.77 -17.50
N PHE A 156 8.95 8.80 -18.78
CA PHE A 156 9.51 10.00 -19.42
C PHE A 156 8.57 11.21 -19.28
N SER A 157 7.27 11.04 -19.60
CA SER A 157 6.30 12.15 -19.53
C SER A 157 6.04 12.67 -18.10
N GLU A 158 6.32 11.86 -17.09
CA GLU A 158 6.07 12.16 -15.67
C GLU A 158 7.37 12.49 -14.91
N ILE A 159 8.52 12.51 -15.58
CA ILE A 159 9.80 12.64 -14.90
C ILE A 159 10.00 14.07 -14.41
N ASP A 160 10.44 14.17 -13.16
CA ASP A 160 10.88 15.40 -12.55
C ASP A 160 12.34 15.19 -12.16
N GLU A 161 13.27 15.78 -12.90
CA GLU A 161 14.72 15.66 -12.71
C GLU A 161 15.14 16.00 -11.27
N ARG A 162 14.41 16.91 -10.61
CA ARG A 162 14.72 17.40 -9.26
C ARG A 162 14.21 16.49 -8.14
N LYS A 163 13.31 15.54 -8.43
CA LYS A 163 12.78 14.62 -7.41
C LYS A 163 13.61 13.35 -7.26
N ASP A 164 14.05 13.09 -6.04
CA ASP A 164 14.72 11.84 -5.70
C ASP A 164 13.81 10.62 -5.83
N ILE A 165 14.45 9.51 -6.20
CA ILE A 165 13.81 8.21 -6.38
C ILE A 165 13.64 7.56 -5.00
N THR A 166 12.43 7.63 -4.41
CA THR A 166 12.09 6.95 -3.13
C THR A 166 12.22 5.41 -3.11
N ILE A 167 13.37 4.86 -2.74
CA ILE A 167 13.62 3.41 -2.69
C ILE A 167 12.86 2.76 -1.51
N SER A 168 12.28 1.58 -1.75
CA SER A 168 11.60 0.76 -0.73
C SER A 168 12.55 -0.30 -0.17
N HIS A 169 12.48 -0.55 1.14
CA HIS A 169 13.38 -1.44 1.88
C HIS A 169 14.84 -0.99 1.79
N ARG A 170 15.10 0.29 2.04
CA ARG A 170 16.45 0.84 2.03
C ARG A 170 17.26 0.47 3.28
N LEU A 171 16.58 0.15 4.39
CA LEU A 171 17.23 -0.20 5.66
C LEU A 171 17.53 -1.69 5.78
N ILE A 172 17.08 -2.51 4.81
CA ILE A 172 17.26 -3.95 4.86
C ILE A 172 17.75 -4.56 3.56
N ASN A 173 18.44 -5.70 3.67
CA ASN A 173 18.84 -6.48 2.51
C ASN A 173 17.62 -7.21 1.91
N MET A 174 17.31 -6.90 0.65
CA MET A 174 16.14 -7.44 -0.06
C MET A 174 16.18 -8.96 -0.22
N GLU A 175 17.36 -9.55 -0.38
CA GLU A 175 17.52 -11.00 -0.56
C GLU A 175 17.22 -11.73 0.76
N HIS A 176 17.82 -11.30 1.86
CA HIS A 176 17.52 -11.84 3.19
C HIS A 176 16.04 -11.65 3.55
N TYR A 177 15.47 -10.47 3.25
CA TYR A 177 14.05 -10.22 3.41
C TYR A 177 13.19 -11.23 2.64
N SER A 178 13.51 -11.48 1.38
CA SER A 178 12.76 -12.42 0.54
C SER A 178 12.78 -13.84 1.11
N GLN A 179 13.94 -14.28 1.59
CA GLN A 179 14.11 -15.60 2.19
C GLN A 179 13.27 -15.73 3.46
N VAL A 180 13.40 -14.79 4.40
CA VAL A 180 12.64 -14.81 5.66
C VAL A 180 11.13 -14.67 5.40
N TYR A 181 10.72 -13.79 4.47
CA TYR A 181 9.32 -13.66 4.10
C TYR A 181 8.74 -14.97 3.53
N CYS A 182 9.47 -15.64 2.64
CA CYS A 182 9.02 -16.92 2.08
C CYS A 182 8.96 -18.00 3.15
N GLU A 183 9.93 -18.07 4.06
CA GLU A 183 9.92 -18.97 5.20
C GLU A 183 8.66 -18.75 6.05
N ILE A 184 8.40 -17.52 6.50
CA ILE A 184 7.25 -17.18 7.33
C ILE A 184 5.94 -17.51 6.61
N LYS A 185 5.85 -17.11 5.34
CA LYS A 185 4.65 -17.32 4.51
C LYS A 185 4.34 -18.81 4.33
N ASN A 186 5.35 -19.63 4.06
CA ASN A 186 5.18 -21.05 3.78
C ASN A 186 4.94 -21.85 5.06
N LYS A 187 5.67 -21.57 6.14
CA LYS A 187 5.53 -22.30 7.42
C LYS A 187 4.22 -21.98 8.14
N TRP A 188 3.78 -20.72 8.15
CA TRP A 188 2.63 -20.29 8.95
C TRP A 188 1.59 -19.52 8.14
N GLY A 189 2.02 -18.60 7.28
CA GLY A 189 1.11 -17.66 6.60
C GLY A 189 0.02 -18.32 5.75
N GLN A 190 0.35 -19.35 4.96
CA GLN A 190 -0.63 -20.04 4.10
C GLN A 190 -1.73 -20.74 4.91
N GLN A 191 -1.36 -21.46 5.97
CA GLN A 191 -2.31 -22.16 6.83
C GLN A 191 -3.21 -21.16 7.59
N ILE A 192 -2.63 -20.08 8.12
CA ILE A 192 -3.37 -19.03 8.83
C ILE A 192 -4.34 -18.31 7.90
N ALA A 193 -3.91 -18.01 6.66
CA ALA A 193 -4.79 -17.40 5.66
C ALA A 193 -5.97 -18.32 5.27
N ALA A 194 -5.75 -19.63 5.20
CA ALA A 194 -6.81 -20.60 4.91
C ALA A 194 -7.82 -20.75 6.07
N ALA A 195 -7.35 -20.66 7.31
CA ALA A 195 -8.17 -20.78 8.52
C ALA A 195 -8.63 -19.43 9.11
N TRP A 196 -8.57 -18.34 8.34
CA TRP A 196 -8.81 -16.99 8.82
C TRP A 196 -10.27 -16.77 9.23
N THR A 197 -10.49 -16.41 10.50
CA THR A 197 -11.83 -16.25 11.08
C THR A 197 -12.31 -14.80 11.14
N GLU A 198 -11.45 -13.82 10.87
CA GLU A 198 -11.82 -12.41 10.91
C GLU A 198 -12.52 -11.97 9.61
N ARG A 199 -13.30 -10.88 9.68
CA ARG A 199 -14.03 -10.35 8.52
C ARG A 199 -13.13 -9.74 7.45
N THR A 200 -11.87 -9.50 7.79
CA THR A 200 -10.88 -8.88 6.92
C THR A 200 -10.37 -9.87 5.87
N ASN A 201 -9.86 -9.36 4.75
CA ASN A 201 -9.35 -10.22 3.67
C ASN A 201 -8.03 -10.91 4.09
N PRO A 202 -7.98 -12.25 4.25
CA PRO A 202 -6.77 -12.95 4.69
C PRO A 202 -5.57 -12.73 3.77
N GLN A 203 -5.80 -12.69 2.45
CA GLN A 203 -4.74 -12.50 1.46
C GLN A 203 -4.05 -11.13 1.56
N LYS A 204 -4.74 -10.16 2.18
CA LYS A 204 -4.16 -8.85 2.49
C LYS A 204 -3.50 -8.86 3.86
N PHE A 205 -4.27 -9.17 4.91
CA PHE A 205 -3.84 -8.94 6.30
C PHE A 205 -2.79 -9.95 6.77
N VAL A 206 -2.95 -11.23 6.45
CA VAL A 206 -1.97 -12.26 6.87
C VAL A 206 -0.62 -12.02 6.24
N TYR A 207 -0.58 -11.72 4.95
CA TYR A 207 0.67 -11.49 4.23
C TYR A 207 1.27 -10.10 4.47
N GLU A 208 0.48 -9.14 4.97
CA GLU A 208 0.99 -7.89 5.52
C GLU A 208 1.78 -8.14 6.81
N ASP A 209 1.21 -8.87 7.77
CA ASP A 209 1.91 -9.22 9.02
C ASP A 209 3.11 -10.13 8.77
N CYS A 210 3.05 -11.08 7.82
CA CYS A 210 4.21 -11.87 7.41
C CYS A 210 5.36 -10.99 6.87
N ALA A 211 5.01 -9.95 6.09
CA ALA A 211 5.99 -9.02 5.52
C ALA A 211 6.58 -8.09 6.60
N ILE A 212 5.78 -7.61 7.54
CA ILE A 212 6.27 -6.79 8.66
C ILE A 212 7.18 -7.62 9.57
N ALA A 213 6.79 -8.86 9.92
CA ALA A 213 7.62 -9.77 10.71
C ALA A 213 8.97 -10.03 10.01
N ALA A 214 8.96 -10.36 8.72
CA ALA A 214 10.19 -10.56 7.94
C ALA A 214 11.08 -9.31 7.92
N TYR A 215 10.48 -8.12 7.75
CA TYR A 215 11.20 -6.86 7.76
C TYR A 215 11.91 -6.62 9.10
N LEU A 216 11.20 -6.77 10.22
CA LEU A 216 11.76 -6.55 11.57
C LEU A 216 12.90 -7.51 11.88
N ILE A 217 12.71 -8.80 11.61
CA ILE A 217 13.74 -9.83 11.82
C ILE A 217 15.01 -9.52 11.04
N VAL A 218 14.88 -9.13 9.77
CA VAL A 218 16.04 -8.81 8.94
C VAL A 218 16.71 -7.52 9.38
N TYR A 219 15.92 -6.49 9.73
CA TYR A 219 16.44 -5.22 10.26
C TYR A 219 17.28 -5.45 11.53
N TRP A 220 16.73 -6.16 12.52
CA TRP A 220 17.42 -6.48 13.77
C TRP A 220 18.73 -7.22 13.53
N ARG A 221 18.70 -8.29 12.72
CA ARG A 221 19.91 -9.05 12.35
C ARG A 221 20.98 -8.19 11.70
N GLN A 222 20.61 -7.29 10.79
CA GLN A 222 21.57 -6.42 10.11
C GLN A 222 22.14 -5.31 11.01
N LYS A 223 21.36 -4.86 11.99
CA LYS A 223 21.84 -3.93 13.03
C LYS A 223 22.65 -4.63 14.12
N GLY A 224 22.77 -5.95 14.07
CA GLY A 224 23.55 -6.73 15.04
C GLY A 224 22.89 -6.84 16.42
N PHE A 225 21.56 -6.69 16.51
CA PHE A 225 20.84 -6.89 17.77
C PHE A 225 19.57 -7.71 17.57
N LEU A 226 19.04 -8.26 18.66
CA LEU A 226 17.68 -8.78 18.74
C LEU A 226 17.06 -8.23 20.02
N PRO A 227 15.79 -7.79 20.01
CA PRO A 227 15.12 -7.37 21.23
C PRO A 227 15.17 -8.48 22.28
N GLN A 228 15.53 -8.12 23.52
CA GLN A 228 15.39 -9.02 24.66
C GLN A 228 13.92 -9.33 24.92
N LYS A 229 13.04 -8.32 24.75
CA LYS A 229 11.60 -8.46 24.81
C LYS A 229 10.91 -7.35 24.03
N PHE A 230 10.18 -7.70 22.97
CA PHE A 230 9.35 -6.73 22.27
C PHE A 230 7.95 -6.61 22.88
N CYS A 231 7.30 -5.45 22.70
CA CYS A 231 5.87 -5.28 22.96
C CYS A 231 5.18 -4.66 21.74
N ASP A 232 4.20 -5.36 21.16
CA ASP A 232 3.32 -4.84 20.10
C ASP A 232 2.10 -4.17 20.72
N ILE A 233 2.05 -2.83 20.63
CA ILE A 233 1.02 -2.00 21.25
C ILE A 233 -0.13 -1.84 20.26
N GLY A 234 -1.35 -2.14 20.66
CA GLY A 234 -2.48 -2.18 19.74
C GLY A 234 -2.35 -3.31 18.73
N CYS A 235 -1.93 -4.50 19.20
CA CYS A 235 -1.57 -5.63 18.34
C CYS A 235 -2.75 -6.23 17.53
N GLY A 236 -3.98 -5.78 17.78
CA GLY A 236 -5.16 -6.10 16.99
C GLY A 236 -5.39 -7.60 16.88
N ASN A 237 -5.16 -8.15 15.68
CA ASN A 237 -5.36 -9.58 15.43
C ASN A 237 -4.34 -10.48 16.16
N GLY A 238 -3.21 -9.94 16.66
CA GLY A 238 -2.18 -10.70 17.38
C GLY A 238 -1.25 -11.56 16.50
N LEU A 239 -1.44 -11.58 15.19
CA LEU A 239 -0.68 -12.41 14.25
C LEU A 239 0.80 -11.98 14.21
N LEU A 240 1.09 -10.68 14.19
CA LEU A 240 2.48 -10.20 14.17
C LEU A 240 3.27 -10.72 15.39
N VAL A 241 2.66 -10.65 16.59
CA VAL A 241 3.24 -11.18 17.84
C VAL A 241 3.47 -12.68 17.72
N TYR A 242 2.47 -13.43 17.27
CA TYR A 242 2.59 -14.88 17.04
C TYR A 242 3.77 -15.19 16.12
N LEU A 243 3.87 -14.53 14.96
CA LEU A 243 4.93 -14.78 13.99
C LEU A 243 6.32 -14.45 14.55
N LEU A 244 6.48 -13.35 15.28
CA LEU A 244 7.76 -12.98 15.90
C LEU A 244 8.19 -13.99 16.98
N GLN A 245 7.25 -14.51 17.78
CA GLN A 245 7.53 -15.58 18.74
C GLN A 245 7.87 -16.91 18.07
N GLN A 246 7.20 -17.26 16.96
CA GLN A 246 7.58 -18.44 16.16
C GLN A 246 9.01 -18.31 15.60
N MET A 247 9.43 -17.09 15.29
CA MET A 247 10.80 -16.73 14.91
C MET A 247 11.76 -16.60 16.12
N LYS A 248 11.34 -17.08 17.30
CA LYS A 248 12.12 -17.14 18.55
C LYS A 248 12.52 -15.77 19.11
N VAL A 249 11.72 -14.73 18.82
CA VAL A 249 11.87 -13.43 19.46
C VAL A 249 10.92 -13.37 20.66
N ASN A 250 11.47 -13.13 21.84
CA ASN A 250 10.68 -12.98 23.06
C ASN A 250 9.89 -11.66 23.02
N GLY A 251 8.63 -11.69 23.46
CA GLY A 251 7.78 -10.51 23.46
C GLY A 251 6.32 -10.84 23.63
N TYR A 252 5.46 -9.82 23.59
CA TYR A 252 4.02 -9.95 23.80
C TYR A 252 3.24 -8.86 23.06
N GLY A 253 1.92 -9.01 22.99
CA GLY A 253 1.01 -8.01 22.43
C GLY A 253 0.05 -7.47 23.46
N ILE A 254 -0.26 -6.17 23.38
CA ILE A 254 -1.35 -5.55 24.12
C ILE A 254 -2.39 -5.04 23.11
N ASP A 255 -3.66 -5.36 23.32
CA ASP A 255 -4.76 -4.67 22.64
C ASP A 255 -5.86 -4.33 23.65
N LEU A 256 -6.62 -3.27 23.36
CA LEU A 256 -7.78 -2.90 24.16
C LEU A 256 -8.83 -4.04 24.21
N ARG A 257 -8.85 -4.91 23.19
CA ARG A 257 -9.87 -5.93 23.02
C ARG A 257 -9.27 -7.22 22.45
N GLN A 258 -9.57 -8.34 23.09
CA GLN A 258 -9.30 -9.65 22.55
C GLN A 258 -10.06 -9.87 21.24
N ARG A 259 -9.35 -10.32 20.20
CA ARG A 259 -9.96 -10.72 18.92
C ARG A 259 -10.25 -12.21 18.91
N LYS A 260 -11.24 -12.63 18.13
CA LYS A 260 -11.67 -14.04 18.06
C LYS A 260 -10.53 -14.94 17.60
N ILE A 261 -9.71 -14.44 16.68
CA ILE A 261 -8.57 -15.19 16.15
C ILE A 261 -7.46 -15.47 17.18
N TRP A 262 -7.41 -14.76 18.32
CA TRP A 262 -6.40 -15.03 19.35
C TRP A 262 -6.46 -16.47 19.86
N ALA A 263 -7.64 -17.09 19.87
CA ALA A 263 -7.80 -18.51 20.23
C ALA A 263 -7.05 -19.48 19.30
N LYS A 264 -6.62 -19.03 18.11
CA LYS A 264 -5.80 -19.81 17.17
C LYS A 264 -4.29 -19.67 17.43
N PHE A 265 -3.87 -18.68 18.23
CA PHE A 265 -2.48 -18.39 18.55
C PHE A 265 -2.14 -18.87 19.96
N VAL A 266 -2.39 -20.16 20.22
CA VAL A 266 -2.14 -20.78 21.54
C VAL A 266 -0.66 -20.70 21.88
N GLY A 267 -0.36 -20.27 23.11
CA GLY A 267 1.01 -20.08 23.59
C GLY A 267 1.59 -18.69 23.30
N THR A 268 0.91 -17.86 22.50
CA THR A 268 1.31 -16.45 22.31
C THR A 268 0.86 -15.60 23.49
N ASP A 269 1.75 -14.76 24.00
CA ASP A 269 1.43 -13.82 25.07
C ASP A 269 0.68 -12.60 24.50
N LEU A 270 -0.66 -12.68 24.51
CA LEU A 270 -1.57 -11.64 24.04
C LEU A 270 -2.46 -11.17 25.20
N LYS A 271 -2.40 -9.87 25.50
CA LYS A 271 -3.01 -9.26 26.69
C LYS A 271 -4.12 -8.30 26.28
N GLU A 272 -5.34 -8.59 26.73
CA GLU A 272 -6.41 -7.60 26.68
C GLU A 272 -6.20 -6.60 27.81
N LYS A 273 -5.65 -5.42 27.49
CA LYS A 273 -5.34 -4.37 28.46
C LYS A 273 -5.58 -2.98 27.84
N THR A 274 -6.25 -2.12 28.59
CA THR A 274 -6.33 -0.69 28.26
C THR A 274 -5.00 -0.03 28.60
N LEU A 275 -4.40 0.68 27.64
CA LEU A 275 -3.19 1.46 27.86
C LEU A 275 -3.55 2.94 28.10
N ASN A 276 -3.13 3.51 29.22
CA ASN A 276 -3.07 4.94 29.45
C ASN A 276 -1.69 5.46 29.03
N PRO A 277 -1.54 6.05 27.83
CA PRO A 277 -0.25 6.46 27.32
C PRO A 277 0.41 7.60 28.11
N LYS A 278 -0.33 8.28 29.01
CA LYS A 278 0.23 9.30 29.90
C LYS A 278 0.95 8.71 31.12
N GLU A 279 0.55 7.53 31.58
CA GLU A 279 0.95 6.98 32.88
C GLU A 279 1.62 5.61 32.76
N ASP A 280 1.17 4.78 31.82
CA ASP A 280 1.68 3.42 31.68
C ASP A 280 3.13 3.41 31.21
N LEU A 281 3.95 2.65 31.93
CA LEU A 281 5.33 2.33 31.58
C LEU A 281 5.41 0.87 31.15
N LEU A 282 6.08 0.62 30.03
CA LEU A 282 6.37 -0.73 29.52
C LEU A 282 7.84 -1.06 29.78
N SER A 283 8.27 -0.99 31.04
CA SER A 283 9.67 -1.13 31.45
C SER A 283 10.24 -2.55 31.30
N ASP A 284 9.39 -3.54 31.03
CA ASP A 284 9.80 -4.92 30.81
C ASP A 284 10.20 -5.21 29.35
N SER A 285 10.02 -4.23 28.46
CA SER A 285 10.28 -4.36 27.02
C SER A 285 11.37 -3.38 26.58
N ASP A 286 12.25 -3.80 25.69
CA ASP A 286 13.33 -2.98 25.13
C ASP A 286 13.06 -2.54 23.68
N PHE A 287 12.02 -3.10 23.06
CA PHE A 287 11.59 -2.74 21.72
C PHE A 287 10.06 -2.65 21.60
N LEU A 288 9.52 -1.47 21.28
CA LEU A 288 8.09 -1.29 21.06
C LEU A 288 7.74 -1.37 19.58
N ILE A 289 6.62 -2.01 19.25
CA ILE A 289 6.08 -2.08 17.90
C ILE A 289 4.75 -1.34 17.90
N GLY A 290 4.61 -0.40 16.96
CA GLY A 290 3.34 0.20 16.62
C GLY A 290 2.97 -0.05 15.17
N ASN A 291 2.37 -1.20 14.91
CA ASN A 291 1.81 -1.55 13.61
C ASN A 291 0.39 -1.01 13.46
N HIS A 292 0.20 0.08 12.71
CA HIS A 292 -1.13 0.62 12.40
C HIS A 292 -1.98 0.96 13.64
N THR A 293 -1.35 1.56 14.64
CA THR A 293 -1.90 1.76 16.00
C THR A 293 -2.87 2.92 16.15
N ASP A 294 -3.41 3.46 15.05
CA ASP A 294 -4.39 4.55 15.03
C ASP A 294 -4.04 5.70 16.00
N GLU A 295 -4.89 5.95 17.02
CA GLU A 295 -4.77 7.05 17.99
C GLU A 295 -3.54 6.92 18.89
N LEU A 296 -2.97 5.71 19.04
CA LEU A 296 -1.77 5.49 19.85
C LEU A 296 -0.47 5.83 19.11
N THR A 297 -0.52 6.00 17.78
CA THR A 297 0.67 6.28 16.97
C THR A 297 1.55 7.43 17.49
N PRO A 298 1.02 8.62 17.83
CA PRO A 298 1.85 9.70 18.39
C PRO A 298 2.28 9.47 19.85
N TRP A 299 1.62 8.56 20.57
CA TRP A 299 1.92 8.25 21.97
C TRP A 299 3.06 7.24 22.13
N ILE A 300 3.23 6.32 21.18
CA ILE A 300 4.28 5.30 21.24
C ILE A 300 5.69 5.89 21.42
N PRO A 301 6.10 6.97 20.73
CA PRO A 301 7.39 7.61 21.01
C PRO A 301 7.56 8.09 22.46
N ILE A 302 6.48 8.57 23.09
CA ILE A 302 6.48 9.05 24.48
C ILE A 302 6.63 7.86 25.45
N ILE A 303 5.86 6.80 25.24
CA ILE A 303 5.94 5.56 26.04
C ILE A 303 7.33 4.93 25.91
N ALA A 304 7.86 4.85 24.68
CA ALA A 304 9.20 4.35 24.39
C ALA A 304 10.26 5.20 25.11
N ALA A 305 10.13 6.53 25.08
CA ALA A 305 11.12 7.42 25.68
C ALA A 305 11.23 7.23 27.20
N ARG A 306 10.08 7.10 27.87
CA ARG A 306 10.03 6.88 29.33
C ARG A 306 10.58 5.51 29.74
N SER A 307 10.42 4.51 28.88
CA SER A 307 10.99 3.16 29.07
C SER A 307 12.39 3.01 28.48
N ARG A 308 12.96 4.07 27.89
CA ARG A 308 14.24 4.04 27.15
C ARG A 308 14.33 2.90 26.12
N SER A 309 13.21 2.61 25.46
CA SER A 309 13.09 1.54 24.47
C SER A 309 13.35 2.04 23.05
N ASN A 310 13.89 1.16 22.21
CA ASN A 310 13.85 1.33 20.76
C ASN A 310 12.42 1.09 20.27
N PHE A 311 12.05 1.57 19.08
CA PHE A 311 10.73 1.26 18.55
C PHE A 311 10.62 1.28 17.02
N PHE A 312 9.64 0.54 16.52
CA PHE A 312 9.14 0.57 15.16
C PHE A 312 7.74 1.22 15.12
N LEU A 313 7.52 2.14 14.18
CA LEU A 313 6.20 2.72 13.93
C LEU A 313 5.81 2.61 12.47
N LEU A 314 4.57 2.16 12.21
CA LEU A 314 3.93 2.15 10.89
C LEU A 314 2.61 2.94 10.92
N PRO A 315 2.65 4.28 10.76
CA PRO A 315 1.48 5.14 10.86
C PRO A 315 0.45 4.90 9.74
N CYS A 316 -0.83 4.71 10.10
CA CYS A 316 -1.94 4.56 9.16
C CYS A 316 -2.87 5.78 9.13
N CYS A 317 -3.45 6.10 10.28
CA CYS A 317 -4.52 7.07 10.47
C CYS A 317 -3.97 8.35 11.10
N PRO A 318 -4.24 9.53 10.54
CA PRO A 318 -3.69 10.79 11.04
C PRO A 318 -4.41 11.21 12.33
N PHE A 319 -3.83 10.84 13.47
CA PHE A 319 -4.22 11.31 14.80
C PHE A 319 -3.08 12.09 15.45
N ASP A 320 -3.39 13.22 16.07
CA ASP A 320 -2.51 13.82 17.07
C ASP A 320 -2.74 13.14 18.43
N PHE A 321 -2.23 13.73 19.52
CA PHE A 321 -2.32 13.14 20.85
C PHE A 321 -3.76 13.00 21.38
N PHE A 322 -4.69 13.84 20.94
CA PHE A 322 -6.03 13.93 21.54
C PHE A 322 -7.16 13.90 20.51
N ASN A 323 -6.87 14.22 19.25
CA ASN A 323 -7.84 14.39 18.18
C ASN A 323 -7.29 13.87 16.84
N ARG A 324 -8.13 13.94 15.81
CA ARG A 324 -7.67 13.75 14.43
C ARG A 324 -6.70 14.87 14.06
N PHE A 325 -5.56 14.47 13.50
CA PHE A 325 -4.52 15.40 13.09
C PHE A 325 -5.03 16.32 11.97
N GLN A 326 -4.84 17.62 12.14
CA GLN A 326 -5.19 18.64 11.17
C GLN A 326 -3.92 19.23 10.55
N LYS A 327 -3.87 19.31 9.22
CA LYS A 327 -2.80 19.99 8.50
C LYS A 327 -2.92 21.51 8.75
N LYS A 328 -1.86 22.14 9.26
CA LYS A 328 -1.82 23.60 9.40
C LYS A 328 -1.69 24.27 8.03
N CYS A 329 -2.39 25.40 7.85
CA CYS A 329 -2.28 26.22 6.64
C CYS A 329 -0.82 26.71 6.49
N GLY A 330 -0.26 26.68 5.28
CA GLY A 330 1.12 27.10 5.00
C GLY A 330 2.21 26.02 5.12
N MET A 331 1.90 24.78 5.55
CA MET A 331 2.89 23.69 5.50
C MET A 331 3.13 23.21 4.05
N ALA A 332 4.42 23.23 3.64
CA ALA A 332 4.89 22.83 2.30
C ALA A 332 4.61 21.36 1.92
N ALA A 333 4.20 20.51 2.87
CA ALA A 333 3.90 19.11 2.59
C ALA A 333 2.72 18.95 1.62
N ALA A 334 2.94 18.25 0.50
CA ALA A 334 1.95 18.10 -0.57
C ALA A 334 0.65 17.39 -0.15
N SER A 335 0.67 16.53 0.87
CA SER A 335 -0.51 15.77 1.32
C SER A 335 -0.70 15.80 2.84
N LEU A 336 -1.94 15.57 3.31
CA LEU A 336 -2.26 15.41 4.74
C LEU A 336 -1.39 14.31 5.38
N TYR A 337 -1.21 13.18 4.69
CA TYR A 337 -0.41 12.07 5.23
C TYR A 337 1.08 12.40 5.27
N SER A 338 1.63 13.07 4.25
CA SER A 338 3.02 13.54 4.29
C SER A 338 3.23 14.53 5.43
N SER A 339 2.28 15.46 5.65
CA SER A 339 2.32 16.38 6.80
C SER A 339 2.25 15.64 8.13
N TYR A 340 1.47 14.56 8.19
CA TYR A 340 1.36 13.73 9.39
C TYR A 340 2.66 12.97 9.70
N LEU A 341 3.32 12.41 8.68
CA LEU A 341 4.62 11.75 8.86
C LEU A 341 5.68 12.73 9.39
N LEU A 342 5.71 13.98 8.89
CA LEU A 342 6.61 15.03 9.40
C LEU A 342 6.32 15.37 10.87
N PHE A 343 5.05 15.38 11.27
CA PHE A 343 4.65 15.56 12.66
C PHE A 343 5.17 14.42 13.56
N ILE A 344 4.97 13.16 13.17
CA ILE A 344 5.49 12.00 13.92
C ILE A 344 7.01 12.04 14.01
N ARG A 345 7.69 12.33 12.89
CA ARG A 345 9.15 12.50 12.84
C ARG A 345 9.63 13.58 13.81
N SER A 346 8.95 14.72 13.86
CA SER A 346 9.28 15.83 14.77
C SER A 346 9.18 15.42 16.23
N ILE A 347 8.19 14.61 16.62
CA ILE A 347 8.09 14.08 17.98
C ILE A 347 9.33 13.24 18.30
N CYS A 348 9.67 12.28 17.43
CA CYS A 348 10.80 11.37 17.64
C CYS A 348 12.12 12.13 17.81
N LEU A 349 12.38 13.11 16.94
CA LEU A 349 13.61 13.93 17.02
C LEU A 349 13.66 14.80 18.27
N ARG A 350 12.55 15.42 18.67
CA ARG A 350 12.51 16.24 19.89
C ARG A 350 12.83 15.43 21.14
N LEU A 351 12.42 14.16 21.17
CA LEU A 351 12.74 13.22 22.26
C LEU A 351 14.20 12.74 22.23
N GLY A 352 14.96 13.04 21.17
CA GLY A 352 16.37 12.68 21.06
C GLY A 352 16.65 11.33 20.40
N TYR A 353 15.68 10.73 19.70
CA TYR A 353 15.91 9.47 18.99
C TYR A 353 16.78 9.64 17.73
N CYS A 354 17.60 8.63 17.43
CA CYS A 354 18.10 8.41 16.08
C CYS A 354 16.95 7.86 15.23
N VAL A 355 16.49 8.64 14.25
CA VAL A 355 15.32 8.29 13.42
C VAL A 355 15.78 7.80 12.05
N GLU A 356 15.58 6.51 11.79
CA GLU A 356 15.64 5.93 10.45
C GLU A 356 14.23 5.76 9.87
N GLU A 357 14.12 5.85 8.55
CA GLU A 357 12.82 5.79 7.87
C GLU A 357 12.90 4.82 6.70
N ASP A 358 11.83 4.09 6.41
CA ASP A 358 11.77 3.20 5.25
C ASP A 358 10.35 3.12 4.68
N ARG A 359 10.26 2.54 3.48
CA ARG A 359 9.01 2.24 2.79
C ARG A 359 8.88 0.73 2.54
N LEU A 360 7.98 0.09 3.28
CA LEU A 360 7.69 -1.34 3.25
C LEU A 360 7.03 -1.81 1.94
N LYS A 361 7.25 -3.06 1.56
CA LYS A 361 6.61 -3.78 0.44
C LYS A 361 5.46 -4.65 0.92
N ILE A 362 4.47 -4.01 1.53
CA ILE A 362 3.24 -4.60 2.06
C ILE A 362 2.01 -4.27 1.18
N PRO A 363 0.90 -5.03 1.26
CA PRO A 363 -0.33 -4.74 0.53
C PRO A 363 -1.16 -3.58 1.15
N SER A 364 -0.49 -2.51 1.58
CA SER A 364 -1.07 -1.30 2.17
C SER A 364 -0.62 -0.03 1.45
N THR A 365 -1.50 0.98 1.40
CA THR A 365 -1.13 2.33 0.94
C THR A 365 -0.35 3.11 2.01
N LYS A 366 -0.44 2.67 3.26
CA LYS A 366 0.23 3.23 4.44
C LYS A 366 1.42 2.35 4.78
N ARG A 367 2.54 2.61 4.10
CA ARG A 367 3.70 1.72 4.10
C ARG A 367 5.00 2.43 4.46
N TYR A 368 4.91 3.63 5.04
CA TYR A 368 6.07 4.38 5.50
C TYR A 368 6.26 4.11 6.99
N CYS A 369 7.45 3.68 7.39
CA CYS A 369 7.76 3.37 8.78
C CYS A 369 8.92 4.19 9.33
N PHE A 370 8.94 4.33 10.65
CA PHE A 370 10.03 4.89 11.43
C PHE A 370 10.65 3.78 12.28
N LEU A 371 11.98 3.70 12.29
CA LEU A 371 12.77 2.91 13.21
C LEU A 371 13.56 3.89 14.07
N CYS A 372 13.27 3.92 15.36
CA CYS A 372 13.82 4.89 16.28
C CYS A 372 14.65 4.18 17.33
N THR A 373 15.94 4.51 17.41
CA THR A 373 16.86 3.92 18.39
C THR A 373 17.36 4.96 19.38
N VAL A 374 17.53 4.54 20.62
CA VAL A 374 18.15 5.37 21.66
C VAL A 374 19.64 5.55 21.31
N PRO A 375 20.14 6.78 21.21
CA PRO A 375 21.57 7.02 20.97
C PRO A 375 22.44 6.53 22.14
N ALA A 376 23.74 6.31 21.90
CA ALA A 376 24.68 5.94 22.96
C ALA A 376 24.79 7.00 24.07
N SER A 377 24.58 8.28 23.73
CA SER A 377 24.52 9.40 24.69
C SER A 377 23.22 9.43 25.51
N GLY A 378 22.28 8.51 25.26
CA GLY A 378 20.93 8.56 25.80
C GLY A 378 20.00 9.52 25.04
N LEU A 379 18.76 9.60 25.51
CA LEU A 379 17.77 10.58 25.06
C LEU A 379 18.05 11.96 25.67
N VAL A 380 17.25 12.96 25.30
CA VAL A 380 17.38 14.33 25.85
C VAL A 380 17.32 14.35 27.39
N GLU A 381 18.20 15.13 28.04
CA GLU A 381 18.36 15.16 29.50
C GLU A 381 17.08 15.61 30.23
N ASN A 382 16.38 16.62 29.69
CA ASN A 382 15.16 17.19 30.25
C ASN A 382 13.88 16.54 29.69
N LEU A 383 13.88 15.20 29.58
CA LEU A 383 12.85 14.42 28.87
C LEU A 383 11.41 14.79 29.24
N GLU A 384 11.06 14.83 30.53
CA GLU A 384 9.68 15.15 30.93
C GLU A 384 9.28 16.59 30.61
N ASN A 385 10.21 17.55 30.63
CA ASN A 385 9.94 18.92 30.18
C ASN A 385 9.72 18.95 28.66
N VAL A 386 10.51 18.21 27.90
CA VAL A 386 10.31 18.07 26.45
C VAL A 386 8.97 17.41 26.13
N ILE A 387 8.59 16.33 26.84
CA ILE A 387 7.28 15.68 26.72
C ILE A 387 6.18 16.68 27.05
N SER A 388 6.28 17.39 28.17
CA SER A 388 5.32 18.43 28.56
C SER A 388 5.16 19.47 27.45
N ASN A 389 6.26 19.97 26.87
CA ASN A 389 6.27 20.92 25.75
C ASN A 389 5.74 20.34 24.42
N ILE A 390 5.82 19.02 24.21
CA ILE A 390 5.18 18.35 23.08
C ILE A 390 3.66 18.35 23.28
N LEU A 391 3.22 18.09 24.52
CA LEU A 391 1.81 17.97 24.89
C LEU A 391 1.10 19.32 25.11
N THR A 392 1.78 20.38 25.56
CA THR A 392 1.16 21.70 25.85
C THR A 392 0.57 22.39 24.63
N ARG A 393 1.05 22.05 23.42
CA ARG A 393 0.43 22.55 22.18
C ARG A 393 -0.94 21.93 21.89
N ALA A 394 -1.40 20.99 22.72
CA ALA A 394 -2.73 20.44 22.70
C ALA A 394 -3.52 20.94 23.91
N SER A 395 -4.05 22.14 23.81
CA SER A 395 -5.06 22.66 24.74
C SER A 395 -6.38 21.93 24.49
N LEU A 396 -6.65 20.79 25.15
CA LEU A 396 -7.95 20.06 25.32
C LEU A 396 -7.74 18.67 26.02
N PRO A 397 -8.79 17.93 26.45
CA PRO A 397 -8.79 17.08 27.68
C PRO A 397 -7.94 15.79 27.59
N ASN A 398 -7.87 15.05 28.70
CA ASN A 398 -7.17 13.77 28.82
C ASN A 398 -7.39 12.82 27.62
N PHE A 399 -6.36 12.05 27.26
CA PHE A 399 -6.49 11.00 26.25
C PHE A 399 -7.61 10.05 26.66
N VAL A 400 -8.58 9.85 25.77
CA VAL A 400 -9.69 8.91 26.00
C VAL A 400 -9.46 7.71 25.09
N PRO A 401 -9.12 6.54 25.64
CA PRO A 401 -9.10 5.31 24.86
C PRO A 401 -10.43 5.09 24.14
N ARG A 402 -10.41 4.43 22.98
CA ARG A 402 -11.65 4.00 22.33
C ARG A 402 -12.50 3.18 23.30
N GLU A 403 -13.83 3.23 23.17
CA GLU A 403 -14.73 2.35 23.94
C GLU A 403 -14.30 0.88 23.76
N LYS A 404 -14.59 -0.02 24.70
CA LYS A 404 -14.30 -1.46 24.54
C LYS A 404 -15.20 -2.15 23.49
N ILE A 405 -16.29 -1.52 23.08
CA ILE A 405 -17.25 -2.10 22.12
C ILE A 405 -17.24 -1.26 20.84
N GLU A 406 -17.05 -1.88 19.67
CA GLU A 406 -17.17 -1.18 18.39
C GLU A 406 -18.65 -1.07 18.05
N ARG A 407 -19.17 0.17 18.06
CA ARG A 407 -20.49 0.40 17.51
C ARG A 407 -20.41 0.22 15.99
N ILE A 408 -21.33 -0.53 15.42
CA ILE A 408 -21.38 -0.74 13.97
C ILE A 408 -21.82 0.57 13.30
N ARG A 409 -20.87 1.26 12.63
CA ARG A 409 -21.00 2.61 12.06
C ARG A 409 -21.24 2.61 10.54
N ASN A 410 -22.20 1.83 10.09
CA ASN A 410 -22.44 1.63 8.65
C ASN A 410 -23.91 1.70 8.27
N CYS A 411 -24.76 2.36 9.07
CA CYS A 411 -26.21 2.41 8.81
C CYS A 411 -26.92 1.03 8.77
N SER A 412 -26.26 -0.09 9.06
CA SER A 412 -26.88 -1.44 8.99
C SER A 412 -27.93 -1.70 10.07
N LYS A 413 -27.93 -0.90 11.12
CA LYS A 413 -28.92 -0.94 12.20
C LYS A 413 -30.22 -0.17 11.88
N LEU A 414 -30.27 0.58 10.77
CA LEU A 414 -31.52 1.22 10.33
C LEU A 414 -32.54 0.14 9.98
N SER A 415 -33.82 0.35 10.33
CA SER A 415 -34.88 -0.59 10.00
C SER A 415 -34.98 -0.77 8.48
N ARG A 416 -35.39 -1.97 8.03
CA ARG A 416 -35.55 -2.23 6.58
C ARG A 416 -36.56 -1.28 5.94
N ASP A 417 -37.62 -0.94 6.67
CA ASP A 417 -38.67 -0.04 6.20
C ASP A 417 -38.13 1.38 6.00
N PHE A 418 -37.35 1.89 6.94
CA PHE A 418 -36.68 3.19 6.78
C PHE A 418 -35.71 3.19 5.61
N GLN A 419 -34.89 2.15 5.48
CA GLN A 419 -33.95 2.03 4.36
C GLN A 419 -34.69 2.02 3.02
N GLN A 420 -35.78 1.26 2.89
CA GLN A 420 -36.57 1.19 1.67
C GLN A 420 -37.28 2.51 1.37
N ALA A 421 -37.92 3.13 2.36
CA ALA A 421 -38.62 4.41 2.21
C ALA A 421 -37.66 5.52 1.75
N LEU A 422 -36.52 5.65 2.42
CA LEU A 422 -35.50 6.64 2.09
C LEU A 422 -34.88 6.38 0.71
N THR A 423 -34.58 5.13 0.38
CA THR A 423 -34.08 4.73 -0.94
C THR A 423 -35.07 5.10 -2.04
N THR A 424 -36.35 4.81 -1.84
CA THR A 424 -37.43 5.12 -2.80
C THR A 424 -37.61 6.63 -2.96
N LYS A 425 -37.56 7.39 -1.86
CA LYS A 425 -37.64 8.86 -1.86
C LYS A 425 -36.50 9.48 -2.67
N ILE A 426 -35.26 9.07 -2.41
CA ILE A 426 -34.10 9.57 -3.13
C ILE A 426 -34.17 9.17 -4.61
N PHE A 427 -34.57 7.94 -4.91
CA PHE A 427 -34.74 7.47 -6.28
C PHE A 427 -35.80 8.27 -7.04
N LYS A 428 -36.95 8.57 -6.43
CA LYS A 428 -38.01 9.40 -7.04
C LYS A 428 -37.50 10.81 -7.37
N ARG A 429 -36.61 11.39 -6.56
CA ARG A 429 -36.01 12.69 -6.87
C ARG A 429 -35.28 12.69 -8.21
N PHE A 430 -34.57 11.60 -8.54
CA PHE A 430 -33.94 11.47 -9.85
C PHE A 430 -34.99 11.46 -10.96
N PHE A 431 -36.07 10.68 -10.80
CA PHE A 431 -37.19 10.67 -11.77
C PHE A 431 -37.82 12.05 -11.99
N GLU A 432 -37.97 12.86 -10.95
CA GLU A 432 -38.53 14.21 -11.03
C GLU A 432 -37.63 15.22 -11.73
N LEU A 433 -36.33 14.94 -11.86
CA LEU A 433 -35.37 15.77 -12.58
C LEU A 433 -35.36 15.48 -14.09
N SER A 434 -36.08 14.45 -14.54
CA SER A 434 -36.29 14.13 -15.95
C SER A 434 -37.17 15.17 -16.62
N SER A 435 -36.66 15.83 -17.66
CA SER A 435 -37.42 16.78 -18.48
C SER A 435 -38.52 16.13 -19.32
N ASP A 436 -38.43 14.81 -19.57
CA ASP A 436 -39.43 14.03 -20.28
C ASP A 436 -40.05 12.99 -19.33
N LYS A 437 -41.35 13.15 -19.03
CA LYS A 437 -42.09 12.28 -18.10
C LYS A 437 -42.52 10.96 -18.75
N THR A 438 -42.32 10.81 -20.05
CA THR A 438 -42.87 9.69 -20.84
C THR A 438 -41.84 8.67 -21.29
N THR A 439 -40.53 8.92 -21.17
CA THR A 439 -39.48 7.96 -21.57
C THR A 439 -38.21 8.07 -20.71
N VAL A 440 -38.22 7.49 -19.51
CA VAL A 440 -37.01 7.36 -18.68
C VAL A 440 -36.16 6.18 -19.19
N TYR A 441 -35.38 6.37 -20.24
CA TYR A 441 -34.43 5.34 -20.67
C TYR A 441 -33.25 5.25 -19.70
N TRP A 442 -32.69 4.05 -19.56
CA TRP A 442 -31.42 3.78 -18.85
C TRP A 442 -30.22 4.61 -19.35
N HIS A 443 -30.40 5.38 -20.43
CA HIS A 443 -29.39 6.16 -21.13
C HIS A 443 -29.30 7.63 -20.69
N GLU A 444 -30.25 8.16 -19.90
CA GLU A 444 -30.11 9.48 -19.31
C GLU A 444 -29.28 9.42 -18.02
N LYS A 445 -28.07 9.99 -18.06
CA LYS A 445 -27.20 10.11 -16.88
C LYS A 445 -27.65 11.25 -15.98
N GLN A 446 -28.80 11.06 -15.33
CA GLN A 446 -29.26 11.98 -14.29
C GLN A 446 -28.37 11.82 -13.06
N SER A 447 -27.83 12.95 -12.61
CA SER A 447 -26.89 12.97 -11.49
C SER A 447 -27.15 14.18 -10.61
N CYS A 448 -27.00 14.01 -9.30
CA CYS A 448 -27.17 15.05 -8.29
C CYS A 448 -25.94 15.09 -7.40
N SER A 449 -25.61 16.26 -6.87
CA SER A 449 -24.65 16.40 -5.78
C SER A 449 -25.22 15.78 -4.49
N LEU A 450 -24.31 15.36 -3.59
CA LEU A 450 -24.69 14.94 -2.25
C LEU A 450 -25.47 16.02 -1.47
N LYS A 451 -25.20 17.30 -1.76
CA LYS A 451 -25.90 18.43 -1.14
C LYS A 451 -27.37 18.45 -1.55
N GLU A 452 -27.65 18.35 -2.86
CA GLU A 452 -29.03 18.33 -3.37
C GLU A 452 -29.84 17.15 -2.84
N ILE A 453 -29.21 15.98 -2.66
CA ILE A 453 -29.88 14.84 -2.02
C ILE A 453 -30.14 15.12 -0.54
N ALA A 454 -29.18 15.73 0.17
CA ALA A 454 -29.37 16.08 1.58
C ALA A 454 -30.51 17.10 1.77
N ASP A 455 -30.69 18.02 0.82
CA ASP A 455 -31.74 19.04 0.85
C ASP A 455 -33.16 18.45 0.68
N VAL A 456 -33.28 17.26 0.09
CA VAL A 456 -34.55 16.51 -0.05
C VAL A 456 -34.95 15.79 1.24
N LEU A 457 -34.01 15.61 2.17
CA LEU A 457 -34.26 14.91 3.42
C LEU A 457 -34.83 15.84 4.48
N ASN A 458 -35.78 15.35 5.26
CA ASN A 458 -36.27 16.08 6.43
C ASN A 458 -35.28 15.95 7.60
N GLU A 459 -35.46 16.78 8.64
CA GLU A 459 -34.55 16.81 9.78
C GLU A 459 -34.53 15.51 10.59
N GLU A 460 -35.64 14.76 10.62
CA GLU A 460 -35.72 13.47 11.28
C GLU A 460 -34.89 12.40 10.54
N GLU A 461 -35.01 12.31 9.21
CA GLU A 461 -34.23 11.42 8.36
C GLU A 461 -32.72 11.75 8.46
N LYS A 462 -32.36 13.04 8.44
CA LYS A 462 -30.99 13.49 8.66
C LYS A 462 -30.47 13.08 10.04
N ALA A 463 -31.28 13.25 11.09
CA ALA A 463 -30.94 12.85 12.44
C ALA A 463 -30.74 11.33 12.55
N GLN A 464 -31.61 10.52 11.96
CA GLN A 464 -31.47 9.05 11.96
C GLN A 464 -30.21 8.60 11.20
N LEU A 465 -29.91 9.21 10.04
CA LEU A 465 -28.67 8.94 9.30
C LEU A 465 -27.42 9.33 10.11
N ARG A 466 -27.46 10.47 10.81
CA ARG A 466 -26.36 10.93 11.69
C ARG A 466 -26.16 10.01 12.89
N ASN A 467 -27.25 9.61 13.55
CA ASN A 467 -27.25 8.75 14.73
C ASN A 467 -26.84 7.30 14.42
N SER A 468 -26.92 6.90 13.15
CA SER A 468 -26.46 5.59 12.67
C SER A 468 -24.96 5.53 12.32
N ASP A 469 -24.21 6.58 12.69
CA ASP A 469 -22.74 6.68 12.64
C ASP A 469 -22.12 6.54 11.21
N GLY A 470 -22.91 6.59 10.14
CA GLY A 470 -22.45 6.53 8.75
C GLY A 470 -22.82 7.74 7.89
N GLY A 471 -23.92 8.44 8.20
CA GLY A 471 -24.41 9.57 7.40
C GLY A 471 -24.92 9.18 6.00
N LEU A 472 -25.39 10.18 5.25
CA LEU A 472 -26.04 10.02 3.93
C LEU A 472 -25.14 9.31 2.91
N GLN A 473 -23.86 9.71 2.82
CA GLN A 473 -22.96 9.13 1.84
C GLN A 473 -22.72 7.63 2.09
N THR A 474 -22.64 7.20 3.35
CA THR A 474 -22.48 5.78 3.69
C THR A 474 -23.75 5.00 3.41
N PHE A 475 -24.92 5.57 3.74
CA PHE A 475 -26.21 4.99 3.38
C PHE A 475 -26.31 4.72 1.87
N LEU A 476 -26.02 5.72 1.04
CA LEU A 476 -26.06 5.59 -0.42
C LEU A 476 -25.08 4.55 -0.95
N LYS A 477 -23.87 4.45 -0.37
CA LYS A 477 -22.89 3.40 -0.71
C LYS A 477 -23.39 2.00 -0.39
N ASN A 478 -24.15 1.84 0.70
CA ASN A 478 -24.74 0.55 1.07
C ASN A 478 -25.87 0.13 0.12
N GLN A 479 -26.58 1.10 -0.47
CA GLN A 479 -27.56 0.87 -1.54
C GLN A 479 -26.86 0.73 -2.90
N HIS A 480 -25.78 -0.06 -2.94
CA HIS A 480 -24.89 -0.21 -4.10
C HIS A 480 -25.58 -0.71 -5.36
N GLN A 481 -26.65 -1.48 -5.20
CA GLN A 481 -27.47 -1.92 -6.33
C GLN A 481 -28.01 -0.75 -7.12
N ILE A 482 -28.38 0.35 -6.45
CA ILE A 482 -29.22 1.42 -6.98
C ILE A 482 -28.38 2.65 -7.29
N PHE A 483 -27.49 3.05 -6.38
CA PHE A 483 -26.76 4.31 -6.49
C PHE A 483 -25.26 4.10 -6.79
N LYS A 484 -24.72 5.02 -7.59
CA LYS A 484 -23.29 5.17 -7.85
C LYS A 484 -22.84 6.53 -7.33
N ILE A 485 -21.72 6.56 -6.62
CA ILE A 485 -21.14 7.82 -6.11
C ILE A 485 -19.75 8.00 -6.68
N VAL A 486 -19.51 9.09 -7.39
CA VAL A 486 -18.21 9.46 -7.96
C VAL A 486 -17.93 10.93 -7.62
N LYS A 487 -16.83 11.20 -6.90
CA LYS A 487 -16.37 12.56 -6.54
C LYS A 487 -17.46 13.47 -5.91
N GLY A 488 -18.38 12.90 -5.13
CA GLY A 488 -19.44 13.66 -4.46
C GLY A 488 -20.73 13.84 -5.28
N THR A 489 -20.74 13.35 -6.52
CA THR A 489 -21.92 13.25 -7.36
C THR A 489 -22.51 11.85 -7.25
N VAL A 490 -23.84 11.77 -7.20
CA VAL A 490 -24.63 10.55 -7.07
C VAL A 490 -25.49 10.39 -8.32
N SER A 491 -25.54 9.19 -8.88
CA SER A 491 -26.40 8.85 -10.01
C SER A 491 -27.07 7.49 -9.78
N ILE A 492 -28.15 7.22 -10.51
CA ILE A 492 -28.69 5.86 -10.62
C ILE A 492 -27.66 5.01 -11.38
N ARG A 493 -27.47 3.76 -10.92
CA ARG A 493 -26.53 2.82 -11.50
C ARG A 493 -27.20 2.04 -12.65
N ASN A 494 -26.61 2.09 -13.83
CA ASN A 494 -27.02 1.27 -14.98
C ASN A 494 -26.11 0.03 -15.09
N TRP A 495 -26.64 -1.15 -14.77
CA TRP A 495 -25.88 -2.40 -14.81
C TRP A 495 -25.65 -2.96 -16.22
N ALA A 496 -26.37 -2.49 -17.24
CA ALA A 496 -26.08 -2.85 -18.64
C ALA A 496 -24.77 -2.20 -19.11
N GLU A 497 -24.46 -0.98 -18.66
CA GLU A 497 -23.19 -0.30 -18.95
C GLU A 497 -22.05 -0.73 -18.03
N GLU A 498 -22.33 -0.97 -16.74
CA GLU A 498 -21.28 -1.26 -15.74
C GLU A 498 -20.88 -2.74 -15.66
N GLY A 499 -21.61 -3.62 -16.35
CA GLY A 499 -21.40 -5.06 -16.34
C GLY A 499 -21.91 -5.73 -15.05
N ASN A 500 -22.27 -7.01 -15.15
CA ASN A 500 -22.69 -7.79 -13.99
C ASN A 500 -21.48 -8.19 -13.11
N ARG A 501 -21.73 -8.47 -11.83
CA ARG A 501 -20.74 -9.06 -10.90
C ARG A 501 -21.17 -10.47 -10.50
N ARG A 502 -21.79 -11.20 -11.42
CA ARG A 502 -22.25 -12.55 -11.14
C ARG A 502 -21.02 -13.43 -10.92
N VAL A 503 -20.99 -14.12 -9.78
CA VAL A 503 -20.01 -15.17 -9.51
C VAL A 503 -20.72 -16.49 -9.74
N GLU A 504 -20.25 -17.25 -10.74
CA GLU A 504 -20.79 -18.58 -11.03
C GLU A 504 -20.78 -19.47 -9.76
N GLY A 505 -21.85 -20.22 -9.55
CA GLY A 505 -22.02 -21.11 -8.40
C GLY A 505 -22.49 -20.46 -7.08
N LYS A 506 -22.67 -19.13 -7.00
CA LYS A 506 -23.27 -18.49 -5.80
C LYS A 506 -24.79 -18.32 -5.94
N LEU A 507 -25.52 -18.78 -4.91
CA LEU A 507 -26.96 -18.56 -4.75
C LEU A 507 -27.30 -17.06 -4.58
N ARG A 508 -28.38 -16.63 -5.25
CA ARG A 508 -28.93 -15.27 -5.10
C ARG A 508 -29.78 -15.20 -3.84
N THR A 509 -29.37 -14.38 -2.88
CA THR A 509 -30.04 -14.27 -1.57
C THR A 509 -30.83 -12.99 -1.37
N ARG A 510 -30.77 -12.04 -2.32
CA ARG A 510 -31.45 -10.74 -2.24
C ARG A 510 -32.25 -10.47 -3.51
N ASP A 511 -33.46 -9.93 -3.32
CA ASP A 511 -34.33 -9.51 -4.43
C ASP A 511 -33.75 -8.33 -5.19
N CYS A 512 -34.10 -8.24 -6.47
CA CYS A 512 -33.67 -7.19 -7.36
C CYS A 512 -34.52 -5.95 -7.13
N TRP A 513 -33.93 -4.91 -6.55
CA TRP A 513 -34.65 -3.67 -6.30
C TRP A 513 -35.19 -3.05 -7.59
N PHE A 514 -34.42 -3.07 -8.69
CA PHE A 514 -34.88 -2.52 -9.96
C PHE A 514 -36.05 -3.30 -10.56
N HIS A 515 -36.03 -4.65 -10.48
CA HIS A 515 -37.15 -5.45 -10.95
C HIS A 515 -38.45 -5.12 -10.20
N LYS A 516 -38.34 -4.88 -8.89
CA LYS A 516 -39.49 -4.65 -8.02
C LYS A 516 -40.01 -3.21 -8.00
N TYR A 517 -39.13 -2.22 -8.20
CA TYR A 517 -39.46 -0.81 -7.91
C TYR A 517 -39.10 0.17 -9.04
N HIS A 518 -38.31 -0.22 -10.04
CA HIS A 518 -38.01 0.65 -11.18
C HIS A 518 -39.16 0.57 -12.19
N PRO A 519 -39.72 1.69 -12.69
CA PRO A 519 -40.81 1.68 -13.65
C PRO A 519 -40.55 0.82 -14.91
N ASN A 520 -39.31 0.85 -15.40
CA ASN A 520 -38.86 0.06 -16.57
C ASN A 520 -38.24 -1.30 -16.21
N GLY A 521 -38.42 -1.78 -14.98
CA GLY A 521 -37.84 -3.03 -14.50
C GLY A 521 -36.30 -3.01 -14.44
N CYS A 522 -35.68 -4.19 -14.34
CA CYS A 522 -34.22 -4.33 -14.32
C CYS A 522 -33.64 -4.22 -15.74
N PRO A 523 -32.48 -3.56 -15.97
CA PRO A 523 -31.87 -3.46 -17.30
C PRO A 523 -31.18 -4.76 -17.75
N LEU A 524 -31.11 -5.77 -16.88
CA LEU A 524 -30.51 -7.07 -17.16
C LEU A 524 -31.59 -8.14 -17.24
N SER A 525 -31.30 -9.24 -17.95
CA SER A 525 -32.13 -10.45 -17.92
C SER A 525 -32.15 -11.06 -16.50
N ALA A 526 -33.15 -11.91 -16.23
CA ALA A 526 -33.18 -12.67 -14.99
C ALA A 526 -31.96 -13.61 -14.84
N GLU A 527 -31.32 -14.01 -15.93
CA GLU A 527 -30.13 -14.87 -15.92
C GLU A 527 -28.85 -14.06 -15.63
N ASP A 528 -28.74 -12.84 -16.15
CA ASP A 528 -27.56 -12.00 -16.01
C ASP A 528 -27.54 -11.17 -14.73
N CYS A 529 -28.71 -10.93 -14.13
CA CYS A 529 -28.79 -10.16 -12.91
C CYS A 529 -28.11 -10.87 -11.72
N SER A 530 -27.36 -10.09 -10.95
CA SER A 530 -26.73 -10.56 -9.70
C SER A 530 -27.72 -10.70 -8.53
N TYR A 531 -28.99 -10.32 -8.73
CA TYR A 531 -30.06 -10.33 -7.74
C TYR A 531 -31.23 -11.16 -8.24
N LYS A 532 -32.08 -11.65 -7.32
CA LYS A 532 -33.26 -12.45 -7.65
C LYS A 532 -34.34 -11.54 -8.25
N HIS A 533 -34.76 -11.79 -9.49
CA HIS A 533 -35.92 -11.12 -10.06
C HIS A 533 -37.17 -11.67 -9.39
#